data_AF-A0A4V1VJF7-F1
#
_entry.id   AF-A0A4V1VJF7-F1
#
_cell.length_a   1.000
_cell.length_b   1.000
_cell.length_c   1.000
_cell.angle_alpha   90.00
_cell.angle_beta   90.00
_cell.angle_gamma   90.00
#
_symmetry.space_group_name_H-M   'P 1'
#
loop_
_entity.id
_entity.type
_entity.pdbx_description
1 polymer ?
#
loop_
_entity_poly.entity_id
_entity_poly.type
_entity_poly.pdbx_seq_one_letter_code
_entity_poly.pdbx_strand_id
1 'polypeptide(L)'
;LVCTVEYRLHDEAVDVEITAVTDAPTVVSLASHPYFELGPSPVVTVPAELYLPVDEHGIPRPGTAPVDGTRFDLRAGLTVSSSSDLDHAWLVPGHGHRRVASIAAADGSRRVDVLSDRPSVQVYTGGSAGGVAIEAQQVPDGPNRPDVTVVLRPGEVYASRTRWAYSNANDR
;
A
#
# COMPACT_ATOMS: atom_id res chain seq x y z
N LEU A 1 2.42 -20.49 -12.82
CA LEU A 1 2.58 -19.01 -12.71
C LEU A 1 4.02 -18.62 -13.00
N VAL A 2 4.25 -17.73 -13.96
CA VAL A 2 5.54 -17.06 -14.21
C VAL A 2 5.37 -15.58 -13.90
N CYS A 3 6.24 -15.03 -13.07
CA CYS A 3 6.20 -13.65 -12.63
C CYS A 3 7.47 -12.92 -13.07
N THR A 4 7.32 -11.67 -13.49
CA THR A 4 8.40 -10.76 -13.80
C THR A 4 8.20 -9.47 -13.00
N VAL A 5 9.25 -9.04 -12.32
CA VAL A 5 9.28 -7.78 -11.58
C VAL A 5 10.37 -6.92 -12.21
N GLU A 6 9.99 -5.74 -12.67
CA GLU A 6 10.90 -4.75 -13.22
C GLU A 6 10.98 -3.54 -12.29
N TYR A 7 12.21 -3.14 -11.96
CA TYR A 7 12.51 -1.90 -11.24
C TYR A 7 13.18 -0.93 -12.20
N ARG A 8 12.62 0.28 -12.34
CA ARG A 8 13.24 1.38 -13.10
C ARG A 8 13.58 2.51 -12.14
N LEU A 9 14.87 2.85 -12.08
CA LEU A 9 15.37 3.97 -11.29
C LEU A 9 15.37 5.24 -12.15
N HIS A 10 14.82 6.31 -11.57
CA HIS A 10 14.86 7.68 -12.07
C HIS A 10 15.55 8.57 -11.03
N ASP A 11 15.78 9.85 -11.35
CA ASP A 11 16.46 10.78 -10.44
C ASP A 11 15.75 10.89 -9.08
N GLU A 12 14.41 11.02 -9.09
CA GLU A 12 13.58 11.21 -7.89
C GLU A 12 12.49 10.14 -7.74
N ALA A 13 12.62 9.00 -8.43
CA ALA A 13 11.61 7.95 -8.35
C ALA A 13 12.14 6.54 -8.61
N VAL A 14 11.44 5.56 -8.07
CA VAL A 14 11.56 4.15 -8.47
C VAL A 14 10.20 3.67 -8.95
N ASP A 15 10.12 3.22 -10.20
CA ASP A 15 8.96 2.51 -10.72
C ASP A 15 9.14 1.00 -10.51
N VAL A 16 8.08 0.35 -10.05
CA VAL A 16 7.96 -1.09 -9.88
C VAL A 16 6.80 -1.59 -10.71
N GLU A 17 7.09 -2.42 -11.71
CA GLU A 17 6.08 -3.08 -12.53
C GLU A 17 6.16 -4.59 -12.30
N ILE A 18 5.05 -5.17 -11.82
CA ILE A 18 4.92 -6.61 -11.57
C ILE A 18 3.95 -7.15 -12.60
N THR A 19 4.39 -8.09 -13.43
CA THR A 19 3.53 -8.81 -14.37
C THR A 19 3.58 -10.30 -14.11
N ALA A 20 2.48 -11.00 -14.37
CA ALA A 20 2.46 -12.46 -14.28
C ALA A 20 1.51 -13.10 -15.28
N VAL A 21 1.86 -14.30 -15.72
CA VAL A 21 1.03 -15.17 -16.57
C VAL A 21 0.95 -16.57 -15.96
N THR A 22 -0.06 -17.34 -16.36
CA THR A 22 -0.27 -18.69 -15.83
C THR A 22 -0.69 -19.68 -16.91
N ASP A 23 -0.42 -20.95 -16.67
CA ASP A 23 -0.80 -22.12 -17.48
C ASP A 23 -2.04 -22.85 -16.91
N ALA A 24 -2.40 -22.57 -15.65
CA ALA A 24 -3.65 -23.00 -15.03
C ALA A 24 -4.26 -21.87 -14.18
N PRO A 25 -5.60 -21.83 -13.99
CA PRO A 25 -6.24 -20.83 -13.12
C PRO A 25 -5.61 -20.79 -11.73
N THR A 26 -5.26 -19.60 -11.25
CA THR A 26 -4.62 -19.41 -9.94
C THR A 26 -4.97 -18.07 -9.32
N VAL A 27 -4.90 -17.97 -7.99
CA VAL A 27 -5.05 -16.71 -7.27
C VAL A 27 -3.75 -15.93 -7.33
N VAL A 28 -3.82 -14.63 -7.62
CA VAL A 28 -2.68 -13.73 -7.62
C VAL A 28 -3.03 -12.36 -7.02
N SER A 29 -2.19 -11.92 -6.08
CA SER A 29 -2.14 -10.55 -5.58
C SER A 29 -0.70 -10.30 -5.18
N LEU A 30 0.03 -9.53 -5.98
CA LEU A 30 1.46 -9.27 -5.76
C LEU A 30 1.68 -7.80 -5.44
N ALA A 31 2.45 -7.57 -4.38
CA ALA A 31 2.86 -6.25 -3.91
C ALA A 31 4.35 -6.23 -3.60
N SER A 32 4.91 -5.04 -3.42
CA SER A 32 6.24 -4.84 -2.86
C SER A 32 6.10 -4.49 -1.39
N HIS A 33 7.06 -4.93 -0.57
CA HIS A 33 7.06 -4.76 0.88
C HIS A 33 8.23 -3.87 1.38
N PRO A 34 8.44 -2.66 0.81
CA PRO A 34 9.51 -1.79 1.27
C PRO A 34 9.20 -1.28 2.68
N TYR A 35 10.23 -1.17 3.52
CA TYR A 35 10.14 -0.43 4.78
C TYR A 35 10.80 0.93 4.59
N PHE A 36 10.03 2.00 4.77
CA PHE A 36 10.52 3.37 4.68
C PHE A 36 10.88 3.90 6.07
N GLU A 37 12.13 4.32 6.23
CA GLU A 37 12.66 4.94 7.45
C GLU A 37 13.04 6.39 7.14
N LEU A 38 12.20 7.34 7.58
CA LEU A 38 12.39 8.78 7.33
C LEU A 38 12.83 9.52 8.60
N GLY A 39 13.39 8.79 9.57
CA GLY A 39 13.72 9.31 10.90
C GLY A 39 12.57 9.09 11.89
N PRO A 40 12.75 9.56 13.14
CA PRO A 40 11.81 9.26 14.20
C PRO A 40 10.43 9.88 13.92
N SER A 41 9.40 9.12 14.25
CA SER A 41 8.01 9.57 14.24
C SER A 41 7.55 10.16 12.90
N PRO A 42 7.69 9.43 11.77
CA PRO A 42 7.28 9.95 10.48
C PRO A 42 5.76 10.18 10.43
N VAL A 43 5.32 11.05 9.51
CA VAL A 43 3.90 11.32 9.27
C VAL A 43 3.43 10.51 8.07
N VAL A 44 2.45 9.64 8.29
CA VAL A 44 1.82 8.83 7.24
C VAL A 44 0.47 9.44 6.86
N THR A 45 0.21 9.57 5.55
CA THR A 45 -1.06 10.06 5.02
C THR A 45 -1.63 9.05 4.03
N VAL A 46 -2.91 8.70 4.18
CA VAL A 46 -3.63 7.84 3.24
C VAL A 46 -4.95 8.54 2.83
N PRO A 47 -5.18 8.83 1.54
CA PRO A 47 -6.38 9.51 1.07
C PRO A 47 -7.55 8.53 0.93
N ALA A 48 -7.95 7.90 2.04
CA ALA A 48 -9.02 6.91 2.08
C ALA A 48 -10.02 7.21 3.20
N GLU A 49 -11.30 7.01 2.92
CA GLU A 49 -12.39 7.16 3.90
C GLU A 49 -12.78 5.83 4.56
N LEU A 50 -12.32 4.72 3.98
CA LEU A 50 -12.66 3.37 4.40
C LEU A 50 -11.38 2.54 4.62
N TYR A 51 -11.43 1.67 5.63
CA TYR A 51 -10.41 0.66 5.90
C TYR A 51 -11.05 -0.71 6.14
N LEU A 52 -10.21 -1.74 6.24
CA LEU A 52 -10.61 -3.11 6.57
C LEU A 52 -10.28 -3.41 8.04
N PRO A 53 -11.28 -3.47 8.93
CA PRO A 53 -11.08 -4.01 10.27
C PRO A 53 -10.69 -5.49 10.20
N VAL A 54 -9.78 -5.90 11.08
CA VAL A 54 -9.35 -7.30 11.17
C VAL A 54 -9.84 -7.97 12.46
N ASP A 55 -9.79 -9.29 12.50
CA ASP A 55 -9.95 -10.08 13.71
C ASP A 55 -8.62 -10.28 14.46
N GLU A 56 -8.64 -11.04 15.56
CA GLU A 56 -7.43 -11.34 16.34
C GLU A 56 -6.34 -12.13 15.56
N HIS A 57 -6.67 -12.64 14.38
CA HIS A 57 -5.73 -13.35 13.50
C HIS A 57 -5.24 -12.48 12.34
N GLY A 58 -5.63 -11.20 12.28
CA GLY A 58 -5.29 -10.30 11.18
C GLY A 58 -6.12 -10.52 9.92
N ILE A 59 -7.19 -11.32 9.98
CA ILE A 59 -8.07 -11.56 8.83
C ILE A 59 -9.10 -10.43 8.73
N PRO A 60 -9.28 -9.79 7.56
CA PRO A 60 -10.33 -8.80 7.35
C PRO A 60 -11.71 -9.36 7.71
N ARG A 61 -12.44 -8.65 8.55
CA ARG A 61 -13.85 -8.95 8.81
C ARG A 61 -14.69 -8.61 7.57
N PRO A 62 -15.86 -9.25 7.38
CA PRO A 62 -16.75 -8.91 6.28
C PRO A 62 -17.11 -7.42 6.26
N GLY A 63 -16.99 -6.79 5.08
CA GLY A 63 -17.31 -5.38 4.88
C GLY A 63 -16.12 -4.43 5.02
N THR A 64 -16.43 -3.18 5.30
CA THR A 64 -15.48 -2.06 5.44
C THR A 64 -15.98 -1.14 6.54
N ALA A 65 -15.09 -0.36 7.16
CA ALA A 65 -15.46 0.60 8.19
C ALA A 65 -14.97 2.02 7.84
N PRO A 66 -15.73 3.07 8.22
CA PRO A 66 -15.27 4.44 8.06
C PRO A 66 -14.06 4.72 8.94
N VAL A 67 -13.14 5.54 8.44
CA VAL A 67 -12.00 6.01 9.23
C VAL A 67 -12.37 7.16 10.16
N ASP A 68 -13.45 7.89 9.87
CA ASP A 68 -13.85 9.12 10.57
C ASP A 68 -14.01 8.91 12.08
N GLY A 69 -13.36 9.77 12.87
CA GLY A 69 -13.36 9.66 14.33
C GLY A 69 -12.58 8.47 14.91
N THR A 70 -11.81 7.75 14.10
CA THR A 70 -10.99 6.60 14.53
C THR A 70 -9.48 6.88 14.43
N ARG A 71 -8.66 6.05 15.07
CA ARG A 71 -7.19 6.07 14.88
C ARG A 71 -6.73 5.74 13.45
N PHE A 72 -7.64 5.26 12.61
CA PHE A 72 -7.37 4.93 11.22
C PHE A 72 -7.62 6.11 10.27
N ASP A 73 -8.01 7.29 10.78
CA ASP A 73 -8.10 8.49 9.96
C ASP A 73 -6.71 9.07 9.68
N LEU A 74 -6.14 8.64 8.55
CA LEU A 74 -4.84 9.09 8.08
C LEU A 74 -4.98 10.21 7.03
N ARG A 75 -6.19 10.75 6.79
CA ARG A 75 -6.44 11.68 5.67
C ARG A 75 -5.70 13.01 5.83
N ALA A 76 -5.57 13.49 7.07
CA ALA A 76 -4.83 14.70 7.43
C ALA A 76 -3.36 14.44 7.80
N GLY A 77 -2.92 13.18 7.77
CA GLY A 77 -1.61 12.76 8.25
C GLY A 77 -1.62 12.38 9.73
N LEU A 78 -0.98 11.26 10.06
CA LEU A 78 -0.79 10.78 11.43
C LEU A 78 0.70 10.56 11.68
N THR A 79 1.20 11.12 12.77
CA THR A 79 2.52 10.76 13.31
C THR A 79 2.48 9.33 13.82
N VAL A 80 3.28 8.45 13.24
CA VAL A 80 3.33 7.03 13.60
C VAL A 80 4.66 6.65 14.22
N SER A 81 4.65 5.63 15.06
CA SER A 81 5.84 4.97 15.59
C SER A 81 5.61 3.45 15.56
N SER A 82 6.63 2.68 15.94
CA SER A 82 6.51 1.24 16.12
C SER A 82 5.40 0.82 17.09
N SER A 83 5.01 1.70 18.03
CA SER A 83 3.93 1.47 18.99
C SER A 83 2.54 1.87 18.47
N SER A 84 2.43 2.40 17.25
CA SER A 84 1.14 2.78 16.66
C SER A 84 0.26 1.59 16.28
N ASP A 85 0.86 0.39 16.17
CA ASP A 85 0.19 -0.89 15.93
C ASP A 85 -0.74 -0.89 14.70
N LEU A 86 -0.35 -0.17 13.65
CA LEU A 86 -1.06 -0.21 12.38
C LEU A 86 -0.55 -1.43 11.61
N ASP A 87 -1.50 -2.23 11.14
CA ASP A 87 -1.29 -3.35 10.22
C ASP A 87 -2.60 -3.62 9.48
N HIS A 88 -3.06 -2.63 8.72
CA HIS A 88 -4.39 -2.65 8.13
C HIS A 88 -4.34 -2.19 6.67
N ALA A 89 -5.37 -2.56 5.91
CA ALA A 89 -5.55 -2.08 4.55
C ALA A 89 -6.58 -0.95 4.49
N TRP A 90 -6.24 0.12 3.79
CA TRP A 90 -7.16 1.20 3.43
C TRP A 90 -7.62 1.04 1.98
N LEU A 91 -8.88 1.39 1.72
CA LEU A 91 -9.46 1.37 0.37
C LEU A 91 -9.34 2.76 -0.24
N VAL A 92 -8.47 2.92 -1.23
CA VAL A 92 -8.17 4.22 -1.82
C VAL A 92 -9.11 4.45 -3.01
N PRO A 93 -9.97 5.49 -3.00
CA PRO A 93 -10.92 5.73 -4.07
C PRO A 93 -10.22 6.08 -5.40
N GLY A 94 -10.95 5.91 -6.49
CA GLY A 94 -10.47 6.18 -7.85
C GLY A 94 -9.82 4.98 -8.53
N HIS A 95 -9.40 5.20 -9.77
CA HIS A 95 -8.84 4.18 -10.65
C HIS A 95 -7.56 4.68 -11.32
N GLY A 96 -6.79 3.76 -11.89
CA GLY A 96 -5.53 4.09 -12.54
C GLY A 96 -4.44 4.51 -11.57
N HIS A 97 -3.32 4.94 -12.13
CA HIS A 97 -2.13 5.28 -11.37
C HIS A 97 -2.32 6.61 -10.63
N ARG A 98 -2.41 6.55 -9.30
CA ARG A 98 -2.73 7.69 -8.43
C ARG A 98 -2.00 7.57 -7.10
N ARG A 99 -1.85 8.67 -6.36
CA ARG A 99 -1.27 8.61 -5.01
C ARG A 99 -2.18 7.81 -4.07
N VAL A 100 -1.65 6.72 -3.52
CA VAL A 100 -2.34 5.84 -2.57
C VAL A 100 -1.88 6.04 -1.14
N ALA A 101 -0.66 6.53 -0.94
CA ALA A 101 -0.16 6.89 0.39
C ALA A 101 0.99 7.89 0.28
N SER A 102 1.35 8.47 1.41
CA SER A 102 2.55 9.30 1.60
C SER A 102 3.15 9.00 2.95
N ILE A 103 4.48 9.03 3.02
CA ILE A 103 5.21 9.10 4.28
C ILE A 103 6.20 10.28 4.23
N ALA A 104 6.26 11.06 5.30
CA ALA A 104 7.18 12.19 5.42
C ALA A 104 7.93 12.14 6.74
N ALA A 105 9.15 12.67 6.75
CA ALA A 105 9.87 12.95 8.00
C ALA A 105 9.05 13.94 8.84
N ALA A 106 9.18 13.86 10.17
CA ALA A 106 8.42 14.73 11.09
C ALA A 106 8.66 16.23 10.85
N ASP A 107 9.87 16.58 10.41
CA ASP A 107 10.28 17.94 10.05
C ASP A 107 9.91 18.34 8.60
N GLY A 108 9.28 17.44 7.84
CA GLY A 108 8.93 17.65 6.44
C GLY A 108 10.12 17.70 5.47
N SER A 109 11.34 17.40 5.94
CA SER A 109 12.57 17.50 5.15
C SER A 109 12.61 16.54 3.96
N ARG A 110 11.99 15.38 4.11
CA ARG A 110 11.98 14.26 3.17
C ARG A 110 10.58 13.67 3.09
N ARG A 111 10.17 13.23 1.90
CA ARG A 111 8.89 12.60 1.66
C ARG A 111 9.01 11.51 0.61
N VAL A 112 8.23 10.44 0.78
CA VAL A 112 7.95 9.45 -0.25
C VAL A 112 6.45 9.45 -0.52
N ASP A 113 6.05 9.81 -1.74
CA ASP A 113 4.71 9.59 -2.25
C ASP A 113 4.66 8.21 -2.92
N VAL A 114 3.70 7.38 -2.51
CA VAL A 114 3.44 6.08 -3.14
C VAL A 114 2.28 6.24 -4.10
N LEU A 115 2.55 6.08 -5.40
CA LEU A 115 1.53 6.08 -6.45
C LEU A 115 1.31 4.65 -6.92
N SER A 116 0.07 4.25 -7.14
CA SER A 116 -0.25 2.91 -7.62
C SER A 116 -1.58 2.85 -8.37
N ASP A 117 -1.72 1.82 -9.19
CA ASP A 117 -2.99 1.44 -9.81
C ASP A 117 -3.82 0.48 -8.95
N ARG A 118 -3.28 0.03 -7.81
CA ARG A 118 -3.95 -0.89 -6.89
C ARG A 118 -5.12 -0.23 -6.16
N PRO A 119 -6.15 -1.00 -5.75
CA PRO A 119 -7.34 -0.46 -5.07
C PRO A 119 -7.16 -0.25 -3.57
N SER A 120 -6.17 -0.90 -2.95
CA SER A 120 -5.90 -0.80 -1.52
C SER A 120 -4.42 -0.58 -1.22
N VAL A 121 -4.15 -0.10 -0.01
CA VAL A 121 -2.80 0.06 0.52
C VAL A 121 -2.73 -0.50 1.94
N GLN A 122 -1.82 -1.44 2.19
CA GLN A 122 -1.44 -1.86 3.54
C GLN A 122 -0.53 -0.80 4.15
N VAL A 123 -0.78 -0.44 5.40
CA VAL A 123 0.20 0.30 6.22
C VAL A 123 0.53 -0.56 7.44
N TYR A 124 1.81 -0.94 7.53
CA TYR A 124 2.35 -1.66 8.66
C TYR A 124 3.44 -0.85 9.35
N THR A 125 3.28 -0.54 10.64
CA THR A 125 4.23 0.31 11.39
C THR A 125 5.46 -0.45 11.92
N GLY A 126 5.79 -1.60 11.36
CA GLY A 126 7.09 -2.26 11.49
C GLY A 126 7.45 -2.88 12.84
N GLY A 127 6.68 -2.61 13.90
CA GLY A 127 6.95 -3.14 15.23
C GLY A 127 8.41 -2.93 15.63
N SER A 128 9.09 -4.00 16.05
CA SER A 128 10.50 -3.95 16.45
C SER A 128 11.50 -3.86 15.28
N ALA A 129 11.07 -4.05 14.03
CA ALA A 129 11.95 -4.02 12.86
C ALA A 129 12.33 -2.60 12.39
N GLY A 130 11.56 -1.59 12.80
CA GLY A 130 11.75 -0.20 12.36
C GLY A 130 11.15 0.09 10.98
N GLY A 131 10.99 1.38 10.67
CA GLY A 131 10.33 1.83 9.43
C GLY A 131 8.84 1.54 9.35
N VAL A 132 8.22 2.02 8.27
CA VAL A 132 6.81 1.79 7.93
C VAL A 132 6.75 1.13 6.57
N ALA A 133 6.07 -0.03 6.49
CA ALA A 133 5.77 -0.64 5.21
C ALA A 133 4.51 -0.06 4.60
N ILE A 134 4.58 0.22 3.30
CA ILE A 134 3.47 0.73 2.49
C ILE A 134 3.34 -0.17 1.27
N GLU A 135 2.30 -1.00 1.26
CA GLU A 135 2.11 -2.03 0.23
C GLU A 135 0.87 -1.73 -0.58
N ALA A 136 1.04 -1.20 -1.77
CA ALA A 136 -0.07 -1.07 -2.71
C ALA A 136 -0.45 -2.45 -3.24
N GLN A 137 -1.68 -2.89 -3.00
CA GLN A 137 -2.10 -4.27 -3.24
C GLN A 137 -3.59 -4.41 -3.59
N GLN A 138 -3.99 -5.60 -4.03
CA GLN A 138 -5.39 -5.98 -4.04
C GLN A 138 -5.91 -6.13 -2.60
N VAL A 139 -7.22 -5.95 -2.42
CA VAL A 139 -7.93 -6.10 -1.15
C VAL A 139 -7.57 -7.43 -0.49
N PRO A 140 -7.06 -7.43 0.76
CA PRO A 140 -6.76 -8.64 1.52
C PRO A 140 -7.96 -9.58 1.65
N ASP A 141 -7.68 -10.87 1.78
CA ASP A 141 -8.65 -11.97 1.77
C ASP A 141 -9.48 -12.07 0.45
N GLY A 142 -8.97 -11.46 -0.63
CA GLY A 142 -9.62 -11.45 -1.95
C GLY A 142 -10.19 -12.79 -2.44
N PRO A 143 -9.53 -13.96 -2.27
CA PRO A 143 -10.08 -15.25 -2.70
C PRO A 143 -11.39 -15.65 -2.02
N ASN A 144 -11.62 -15.17 -0.80
CA ASN A 144 -12.82 -15.46 -0.01
C ASN A 144 -13.85 -14.32 -0.10
N ARG A 145 -13.59 -13.31 -0.95
CA ARG A 145 -14.42 -12.11 -1.10
C ARG A 145 -15.07 -12.08 -2.49
N PRO A 146 -16.41 -12.24 -2.60
CA PRO A 146 -17.09 -12.29 -3.89
C PRO A 146 -17.06 -10.95 -4.65
N ASP A 147 -16.78 -9.85 -3.97
CA ASP A 147 -16.61 -8.50 -4.54
C ASP A 147 -15.21 -8.26 -5.11
N VAL A 148 -14.28 -9.19 -4.95
CA VAL A 148 -12.87 -9.03 -5.34
C VAL A 148 -12.48 -10.07 -6.38
N THR A 149 -11.87 -9.62 -7.48
CA THR A 149 -11.30 -10.53 -8.50
C THR A 149 -9.80 -10.66 -8.31
N VAL A 150 -9.35 -11.89 -8.04
CA VAL A 150 -7.93 -12.25 -7.86
C VAL A 150 -7.52 -13.48 -8.67
N VAL A 151 -8.43 -14.10 -9.42
CA VAL A 151 -8.11 -15.31 -10.20
C VAL A 151 -7.54 -14.89 -11.56
N LEU A 152 -6.29 -15.23 -11.80
CA LEU A 152 -5.64 -15.16 -13.11
C LEU A 152 -5.84 -16.49 -13.85
N ARG A 153 -6.30 -16.42 -15.10
CA ARG A 153 -6.53 -17.58 -15.99
C ARG A 153 -5.52 -17.61 -17.14
N PRO A 154 -5.32 -18.78 -17.77
CA PRO A 154 -4.49 -18.87 -18.98
C PRO A 154 -4.97 -17.91 -20.07
N GLY A 155 -4.03 -17.17 -20.66
CA GLY A 155 -4.30 -16.13 -21.66
C GLY A 155 -4.49 -14.72 -21.10
N GLU A 156 -4.66 -14.57 -19.78
CA GLU A 156 -4.70 -13.28 -19.09
C GLU A 156 -3.29 -12.86 -18.63
N VAL A 157 -3.13 -11.56 -18.37
CA VAL A 157 -1.92 -10.98 -17.79
C VAL A 157 -2.29 -10.25 -16.51
N TYR A 158 -1.69 -10.67 -15.39
CA TYR A 158 -1.65 -9.85 -14.19
C TYR A 158 -0.66 -8.71 -14.45
N ALA A 159 -1.03 -7.49 -14.11
CA ALA A 159 -0.15 -6.34 -14.08
C ALA A 159 -0.41 -5.54 -12.81
N SER A 160 0.64 -4.98 -12.20
CA SER A 160 0.59 -4.05 -11.08
C SER A 160 1.70 -3.01 -11.24
N ARG A 161 1.37 -1.74 -10.99
CA ARG A 161 2.30 -0.63 -11.14
C ARG A 161 2.32 0.21 -9.88
N THR A 162 3.50 0.37 -9.30
CA THR A 162 3.74 1.20 -8.13
C THR A 162 4.93 2.11 -8.41
N ARG A 163 4.83 3.38 -8.03
CA ARG A 163 5.93 4.35 -8.05
C ARG A 163 6.17 4.83 -6.63
N TRP A 164 7.43 4.82 -6.21
CA TRP A 164 7.90 5.54 -5.04
C TRP A 164 8.55 6.83 -5.53
N ALA A 165 7.89 7.96 -5.33
CA ALA A 165 8.39 9.28 -5.71
C ALA A 165 8.98 9.97 -4.47
N TYR A 166 10.24 10.36 -4.56
CA TYR A 166 11.01 10.96 -3.48
C TYR A 166 11.05 12.47 -3.67
N SER A 167 10.98 13.24 -2.60
CA SER A 167 11.17 14.69 -2.64
C SER A 167 11.75 15.23 -1.33
N ASN A 168 12.48 16.34 -1.42
CA ASN A 168 13.06 17.05 -0.29
C ASN A 168 12.51 18.47 -0.16
N ALA A 169 12.64 19.05 1.02
CA ALA A 169 12.25 20.45 1.28
C ALA A 169 12.99 21.48 0.39
N ASN A 170 14.14 21.11 -0.19
CA ASN A 170 14.93 21.96 -1.08
C ASN A 170 14.47 21.91 -2.55
N ASP A 171 13.50 21.07 -2.90
CA ASP A 171 13.03 20.89 -4.30
C ASP A 171 11.80 21.77 -4.61
N ARG A 172 11.52 22.79 -3.78
CA ARG A 172 10.41 23.76 -3.92
C ARG A 172 10.90 25.20 -4.08
#